data_AF-A0A961NUD2-F1
#
_entry.id   AF-A0A961NUD2-F1
#
_cell.length_a   1.000
_cell.length_b   1.000
_cell.length_c   1.000
_cell.angle_alpha   90.00
_cell.angle_beta   90.00
_cell.angle_gamma   90.00
#
_symmetry.space_group_name_H-M   'P 1'
#
loop_
_entity.id
_entity.type
_entity.pdbx_description
1 polymer ?
#
loop_
_entity_poly.entity_id
_entity_poly.type
_entity_poly.pdbx_seq_one_letter_code
_entity_poly.pdbx_strand_id
1 'polypeptide(L)'
;MSAAGAGPGHNGGPVLEAGAGWRRYAWRRARAELLPTLPLEVVRLRVRRARALGIDYGAYASIRAATGRDVIALLFSANALRITPDTPLMPGAEAARLAAVSGAERQLAVYRPLAPDGAQAANAGL
;
A
#
# COMPACT_ATOMS: atom_id res chain seq x y z
N MET A 1 -6.90 -20.52 -23.09
CA MET A 1 -8.08 -19.87 -22.51
C MET A 1 -7.60 -18.83 -21.52
N SER A 2 -7.67 -17.55 -21.87
CA SER A 2 -7.15 -16.45 -21.06
C SER A 2 -8.14 -16.13 -19.95
N ALA A 3 -7.69 -16.17 -18.68
CA ALA A 3 -8.48 -15.69 -17.56
C ALA A 3 -8.55 -14.17 -17.63
N ALA A 4 -9.76 -13.62 -17.76
CA ALA A 4 -10.01 -12.20 -17.65
C ALA A 4 -9.56 -11.74 -16.24
N GLY A 5 -8.48 -10.97 -16.20
CA GLY A 5 -7.99 -10.35 -14.97
C GLY A 5 -9.07 -9.47 -14.35
N ALA A 6 -9.32 -9.66 -13.06
CA ALA A 6 -10.24 -8.86 -12.28
C ALA A 6 -9.81 -7.38 -12.35
N GLY A 7 -10.52 -6.56 -13.14
CA GLY A 7 -10.24 -5.13 -13.27
C GLY A 7 -10.45 -4.34 -11.96
N PRO A 8 -9.87 -3.14 -11.82
CA PRO A 8 -10.08 -2.29 -10.64
C PRO A 8 -11.58 -2.03 -10.40
N GLY A 9 -12.08 -2.42 -9.22
CA GLY A 9 -13.51 -2.37 -8.86
C GLY A 9 -14.07 -3.61 -8.14
N HIS A 10 -13.30 -4.70 -8.03
CA HIS A 10 -13.71 -5.96 -7.38
C HIS A 10 -13.69 -5.91 -5.85
N ASN A 11 -14.12 -4.83 -5.20
CA ASN A 11 -14.15 -4.72 -3.73
C ASN A 11 -15.25 -5.62 -3.08
N GLY A 12 -15.71 -6.66 -3.79
CA GLY A 12 -16.63 -7.69 -3.30
C GLY A 12 -18.06 -7.23 -3.04
N GLY A 13 -18.37 -5.94 -3.19
CA GLY A 13 -19.66 -5.37 -2.79
C GLY A 13 -19.96 -5.53 -1.29
N PRO A 14 -21.09 -5.00 -0.80
CA PRO A 14 -21.55 -5.32 0.54
C PRO A 14 -21.89 -6.81 0.64
N VAL A 15 -21.44 -7.46 1.73
CA VAL A 15 -21.78 -8.86 2.04
C VAL A 15 -23.30 -8.95 2.24
N LEU A 16 -24.00 -9.67 1.34
CA LEU A 16 -25.45 -9.82 1.35
C LEU A 16 -25.92 -11.09 2.07
N GLU A 17 -25.01 -12.04 2.37
CA GLU A 17 -25.40 -13.27 3.06
C GLU A 17 -25.87 -12.98 4.49
N ALA A 18 -26.98 -13.62 4.87
CA ALA A 18 -27.50 -13.57 6.23
C ALA A 18 -26.41 -13.93 7.27
N GLY A 19 -26.45 -13.25 8.42
CA GLY A 19 -25.51 -13.48 9.52
C GLY A 19 -24.14 -12.80 9.38
N ALA A 20 -23.89 -12.00 8.34
CA ALA A 20 -22.62 -11.27 8.18
C ALA A 20 -22.27 -10.35 9.36
N GLY A 21 -23.28 -9.71 9.97
CA GLY A 21 -23.13 -8.92 11.19
C GLY A 21 -22.61 -9.74 12.36
N TRP A 22 -23.28 -10.87 12.64
CA TRP A 22 -22.90 -11.79 13.72
C TRP A 22 -21.50 -12.37 13.52
N ARG A 23 -21.17 -12.86 12.32
CA ARG A 23 -19.83 -13.40 12.02
C ARG A 23 -18.72 -12.36 12.26
N ARG A 24 -18.93 -11.11 11.84
CA ARG A 24 -17.97 -10.02 12.09
C ARG A 24 -17.82 -9.72 13.58
N TYR A 25 -18.92 -9.70 14.33
CA TYR A 25 -18.89 -9.51 15.78
C TYR A 25 -18.12 -10.63 16.49
N ALA A 26 -18.51 -11.89 16.24
CA ALA A 26 -17.89 -13.06 16.85
C ALA A 26 -16.38 -13.14 16.53
N TRP A 27 -15.98 -12.87 15.28
CA TRP A 27 -14.58 -12.81 14.88
C TRP A 27 -13.80 -11.72 15.63
N ARG A 28 -14.33 -10.49 15.70
CA ARG A 28 -13.67 -9.38 16.40
C ARG A 28 -13.46 -9.69 17.88
N ARG A 29 -14.48 -10.27 18.52
CA ARG A 29 -14.41 -10.66 19.94
C ARG A 29 -13.37 -11.77 20.16
N ALA A 30 -13.46 -12.87 19.41
CA ALA A 30 -12.52 -13.98 19.51
C ALA A 30 -11.07 -13.53 19.25
N ARG A 31 -10.87 -12.63 18.27
CA ARG A 31 -9.54 -12.08 17.95
C ARG A 31 -8.98 -11.23 19.10
N ALA A 32 -9.81 -10.42 19.75
CA ALA A 32 -9.40 -9.59 20.88
C ALA A 32 -9.06 -10.44 22.12
N GLU A 33 -9.85 -11.47 22.39
CA GLU A 33 -9.61 -12.42 23.48
C GLU A 33 -8.33 -13.26 23.25
N LEU A 34 -8.10 -13.69 22.01
CA LEU A 34 -6.94 -14.51 21.66
C LEU A 34 -5.60 -13.74 21.70
N LEU A 35 -5.61 -12.47 21.30
CA LEU A 35 -4.40 -11.64 21.18
C LEU A 35 -4.55 -10.30 21.90
N PRO A 36 -4.56 -10.31 23.25
CA PRO A 36 -4.63 -9.07 24.03
C PRO A 36 -3.38 -8.21 23.83
N THR A 37 -2.23 -8.84 23.57
CA THR A 37 -1.01 -8.19 23.10
C THR A 37 -0.49 -8.89 21.86
N LEU A 38 0.15 -8.14 20.97
CA LEU A 38 0.73 -8.72 19.77
C LEU A 38 2.08 -9.37 20.10
N PRO A 39 2.33 -10.63 19.71
CA PRO A 39 3.63 -11.26 19.92
C PRO A 39 4.77 -10.45 19.30
N LEU A 40 5.93 -10.45 19.98
CA LEU A 40 7.09 -9.66 19.61
C LEU A 40 7.58 -9.98 18.18
N GLU A 41 7.51 -11.24 17.77
CA GLU A 41 7.89 -11.72 16.44
C GLU A 41 7.06 -11.02 15.36
N VAL A 42 5.76 -10.85 15.60
CA VAL A 42 4.89 -10.15 14.66
C VAL A 42 5.24 -8.66 14.64
N VAL A 43 5.52 -8.04 15.78
CA VAL A 43 6.00 -6.64 15.83
C VAL A 43 7.29 -6.48 15.02
N ARG A 44 8.25 -7.41 15.18
CA ARG A 44 9.52 -7.42 14.44
C ARG A 44 9.29 -7.57 12.93
N LEU A 45 8.34 -8.41 12.50
CA LEU A 45 7.97 -8.54 11.09
C LEU A 45 7.40 -7.24 10.53
N ARG A 46 6.53 -6.56 11.28
CA ARG A 46 5.95 -5.26 10.86
C ARG A 46 6.99 -4.16 10.75
N VAL A 47 7.89 -4.05 11.72
CA VAL A 47 9.00 -3.08 11.68
C VAL A 47 9.92 -3.37 10.48
N ARG A 48 10.22 -4.65 10.22
CA ARG A 48 11.02 -5.04 9.04
C ARG A 48 10.31 -4.68 7.74
N ARG A 49 8.99 -4.87 7.67
CA ARG A 49 8.19 -4.49 6.51
C ARG A 49 8.18 -2.98 6.30
N ALA A 50 7.97 -2.19 7.35
CA ALA A 50 8.01 -0.74 7.29
C ALA A 50 9.37 -0.24 6.77
N ARG A 51 10.47 -0.84 7.26
CA ARG A 51 11.82 -0.54 6.78
C ARG A 51 12.01 -0.90 5.30
N ALA A 52 11.49 -2.04 4.84
CA ALA A 52 11.55 -2.44 3.43
C ALA A 52 10.77 -1.46 2.53
N LEU A 53 9.71 -0.85 3.08
CA LEU A 53 8.96 0.25 2.45
C LEU A 53 9.65 1.61 2.56
N GLY A 54 10.85 1.70 3.16
CA GLY A 54 11.57 2.96 3.32
C GLY A 54 11.07 3.84 4.46
N ILE A 55 10.24 3.32 5.37
CA ILE A 55 9.72 4.03 6.53
C ILE A 55 10.68 3.83 7.71
N ASP A 56 11.22 4.92 8.26
CA ASP A 56 12.04 4.86 9.46
C ASP A 56 11.21 4.48 10.71
N TYR A 57 11.89 4.05 11.76
CA TYR A 57 11.21 3.59 12.97
C TYR A 57 10.39 4.68 13.66
N GLY A 58 10.85 5.93 13.67
CA GLY A 58 10.14 7.04 14.30
C GLY A 58 8.83 7.33 13.59
N ALA A 59 8.87 7.42 12.26
CA ALA A 59 7.68 7.57 11.43
C ALA A 59 6.70 6.40 11.59
N TYR A 60 7.21 5.16 11.55
CA TYR A 60 6.39 3.96 11.77
C TYR A 60 5.74 3.96 13.16
N ALA A 61 6.49 4.24 14.22
CA ALA A 61 5.98 4.28 15.59
C ALA A 61 4.91 5.37 15.77
N SER A 62 5.11 6.54 15.17
CA SER A 62 4.13 7.63 15.18
C SER A 62 2.81 7.22 14.51
N ILE A 63 2.88 6.61 13.32
CA ILE A 63 1.68 6.12 12.60
C ILE A 63 0.96 5.03 13.42
N ARG A 64 1.71 4.08 13.99
CA ARG A 64 1.16 3.02 14.86
C ARG A 64 0.45 3.62 16.08
N ALA A 65 1.05 4.62 16.72
CA ALA A 65 0.49 5.27 17.90
C ALA A 65 -0.79 6.05 17.58
N ALA A 66 -0.81 6.79 16.47
CA ALA A 66 -1.96 7.61 16.08
C ALA A 66 -3.15 6.78 15.57
N THR A 67 -2.88 5.68 14.85
CA THR A 67 -3.94 4.93 14.13
C THR A 67 -4.27 3.57 14.73
N GLY A 68 -3.37 2.99 15.53
CA GLY A 68 -3.40 1.58 15.96
C GLY A 68 -3.18 0.56 14.82
N ARG A 69 -3.03 1.02 13.57
CA ARG A 69 -3.00 0.20 12.35
C ARG A 69 -1.60 0.09 11.79
N ASP A 70 -1.37 -1.00 11.06
CA ASP A 70 -0.09 -1.26 10.43
C ASP A 70 0.02 -0.63 9.05
N VAL A 71 1.24 -0.34 8.60
CA VAL A 71 1.49 0.21 7.26
C VAL A 71 1.85 -0.92 6.31
N ILE A 72 1.00 -1.15 5.31
CA ILE A 72 1.15 -2.26 4.35
C ILE A 72 1.49 -1.81 2.94
N ALA A 73 1.22 -0.55 2.61
CA ALA A 73 1.44 0.05 1.30
C ALA A 73 1.71 1.56 1.43
N LEU A 74 2.32 2.14 0.41
CA LEU A 74 2.55 3.57 0.27
C LEU A 74 1.84 4.07 -0.98
N LEU A 75 1.24 5.25 -0.88
CA LEU A 75 0.67 5.96 -2.01
C LEU A 75 1.39 7.30 -2.14
N PHE A 76 2.04 7.49 -3.29
CA PHE A 76 2.69 8.75 -3.62
C PHE A 76 1.81 9.52 -4.60
N SER A 77 1.63 10.81 -4.37
CA SER A 77 1.01 11.68 -5.37
C SER A 77 2.00 11.99 -6.49
N ALA A 78 1.48 12.32 -7.68
CA ALA A 78 2.32 12.78 -8.79
C ALA A 78 3.21 13.97 -8.37
N ASN A 79 2.67 14.88 -7.55
CA ASN A 79 3.42 16.01 -6.99
C ASN A 79 4.58 15.56 -6.09
N ALA A 80 4.39 14.53 -5.26
CA ALA A 80 5.45 13.98 -4.42
C ALA A 80 6.56 13.32 -5.25
N LEU A 81 6.21 12.79 -6.42
CA LEU A 81 7.16 12.22 -7.39
C LEU A 81 7.71 13.25 -8.39
N ARG A 82 7.27 14.52 -8.31
CA ARG A 82 7.62 15.58 -9.26
C ARG A 82 7.31 15.25 -10.72
N ILE A 83 6.31 14.39 -10.95
CA ILE A 83 5.85 14.02 -12.28
C ILE A 83 4.71 14.97 -12.67
N THR A 84 4.82 15.57 -13.85
CA THR A 84 3.77 16.38 -14.47
C THR A 84 3.57 15.94 -15.93
N PRO A 85 2.52 16.40 -16.61
CA PRO A 85 2.37 16.14 -18.04
C PRO A 85 3.55 16.63 -18.89
N ASP A 86 4.14 17.78 -18.54
CA ASP A 86 5.28 18.37 -19.26
C ASP A 86 6.62 17.71 -18.86
N THR A 87 6.68 17.18 -17.63
CA THR A 87 7.87 16.52 -17.08
C THR A 87 7.49 15.12 -16.59
N PRO A 88 7.31 14.14 -17.51
CA PRO A 88 6.87 12.80 -17.15
C PRO A 88 7.96 11.95 -16.49
N LEU A 89 9.23 12.31 -16.67
CA LEU A 89 10.38 11.63 -16.05
C LEU A 89 10.54 12.07 -14.59
N MET A 90 10.56 11.11 -13.67
CA MET A 90 10.85 11.34 -12.26
C MET A 90 12.29 11.83 -12.08
N PRO A 91 12.52 12.90 -11.31
CA PRO A 91 13.88 13.35 -11.04
C PRO A 91 14.68 12.30 -10.25
N GLY A 92 16.01 12.33 -10.41
CA GLY A 92 16.90 11.28 -9.89
C GLY A 92 16.82 11.07 -8.37
N ALA A 93 16.53 12.12 -7.59
CA ALA A 93 16.42 12.01 -6.13
C ALA A 93 15.18 11.21 -5.71
N GLU A 94 14.02 11.52 -6.27
CA GLU A 94 12.77 10.78 -6.07
C GLU A 94 12.88 9.36 -6.63
N ALA A 95 13.49 9.19 -7.80
CA ALA A 95 13.73 7.88 -8.41
C ALA A 95 14.59 6.98 -7.51
N ALA A 96 15.69 7.52 -6.96
CA ALA A 96 16.55 6.77 -6.04
C ALA A 96 15.82 6.39 -4.74
N ARG A 97 14.99 7.28 -4.20
CA ARG A 97 14.16 6.97 -3.01
C ARG A 97 13.14 5.88 -3.30
N LEU A 98 12.47 5.95 -4.45
CA LEU A 98 11.50 4.92 -4.84
C LEU A 98 12.19 3.57 -5.13
N ALA A 99 13.38 3.60 -5.72
CA ALA A 99 14.17 2.40 -5.97
C ALA A 99 14.64 1.69 -4.67
N ALA A 100 14.84 2.44 -3.59
CA ALA A 100 15.17 1.88 -2.27
C ALA A 100 13.99 1.09 -1.63
N VAL A 101 12.76 1.30 -2.10
CA VAL A 101 11.60 0.51 -1.68
C VAL A 101 11.73 -0.91 -2.24
N SER A 102 11.71 -1.90 -1.34
CA SER A 102 11.91 -3.31 -1.65
C SER A 102 10.78 -4.20 -1.15
N GLY A 103 10.60 -5.34 -1.82
CA GLY A 103 9.55 -6.31 -1.48
C GLY A 103 8.12 -5.80 -1.70
N ALA A 104 7.93 -4.77 -2.53
CA ALA A 104 6.62 -4.24 -2.87
C ALA A 104 6.45 -4.24 -4.39
N GLU A 105 5.24 -4.59 -4.85
CA GLU A 105 4.84 -4.34 -6.22
C GLU A 105 4.60 -2.83 -6.39
N ARG A 106 4.96 -2.30 -7.57
CA ARG A 106 4.75 -0.91 -7.93
C ARG A 106 3.62 -0.83 -8.93
N GLN A 107 2.61 -0.01 -8.62
CA GLN A 107 1.49 0.24 -9.49
C GLN A 107 1.41 1.74 -9.76
N LEU A 108 1.18 2.08 -11.02
CA LEU A 108 1.06 3.46 -11.47
C LEU A 108 -0.41 3.74 -11.78
N ALA A 109 -0.93 4.82 -11.19
CA ALA A 109 -2.21 5.41 -11.57
C ALA A 109 -1.95 6.82 -12.09
N VAL A 110 -2.39 7.08 -13.32
CA VAL A 110 -2.31 8.42 -13.94
C VAL A 110 -3.67 8.87 -14.41
N TYR A 111 -3.83 10.18 -14.54
CA TYR A 111 -5.01 10.82 -15.11
C TYR A 111 -4.58 11.77 -16.24
N ARG A 112 -5.50 12.05 -17.16
CA ARG A 112 -5.22 12.98 -18.27
C ARG A 112 -4.76 14.35 -17.75
N PRO A 113 -3.86 15.04 -18.46
CA PRO A 113 -3.36 14.70 -19.81
C PRO A 113 -2.19 13.71 -19.83
N LEU A 114 -1.72 13.21 -18.68
CA LEU A 114 -0.65 12.22 -18.63
C LEU A 114 -1.16 10.84 -19.07
N ALA A 115 -0.58 10.31 -20.15
CA ALA A 115 -0.91 8.98 -20.65
C ALA A 115 -0.12 7.90 -19.88
N PRO A 116 -0.75 6.75 -19.52
CA PRO A 116 -0.08 5.67 -18.79
C PRO A 116 1.20 5.19 -19.49
N ASP A 117 1.11 4.92 -20.79
CA ASP A 117 2.24 4.39 -21.57
C ASP A 117 3.40 5.39 -21.63
N GLY A 118 3.11 6.68 -21.75
CA GLY A 118 4.12 7.73 -21.76
C GLY A 118 4.83 7.88 -20.40
N ALA A 119 4.06 7.85 -19.32
CA ALA A 119 4.62 7.88 -17.96
C ALA A 119 5.45 6.64 -17.64
N GLN A 120 5.00 5.46 -18.09
CA GLN A 120 5.74 4.20 -17.91
C GLN A 120 7.02 4.17 -18.75
N ALA A 121 6.95 4.57 -20.03
CA ALA A 121 8.11 4.63 -20.91
C ALA A 121 9.17 5.61 -20.39
N ALA A 122 8.76 6.79 -19.90
CA ALA A 122 9.66 7.78 -19.33
C ALA A 122 10.39 7.28 -18.06
N ASN A 123 9.79 6.37 -17.29
CA ASN A 123 10.32 5.87 -16.03
C ASN A 123 10.68 4.37 -16.10
N ALA A 124 11.03 3.88 -17.28
CA ALA A 124 11.39 2.48 -17.48
C ALA A 124 12.58 2.08 -16.61
N GLY A 125 12.44 1.00 -15.83
CA GLY A 125 13.49 0.48 -14.95
C GLY A 125 13.35 0.88 -13.48
N LEU A 126 12.41 1.79 -13.17
CA LEU A 126 11.79 1.90 -11.84
C LEU A 126 10.58 0.96 -11.73
#